data_AF-A0A970P4Y9-F1
#
_entry.id   AF-A0A970P4Y9-F1
#
_cell.length_a   1.000
_cell.length_b   1.000
_cell.length_c   1.000
_cell.angle_alpha   90.00
_cell.angle_beta   90.00
_cell.angle_gamma   90.00
#
_symmetry.space_group_name_H-M   'P 1'
#
loop_
_entity.id
_entity.type
_entity.pdbx_description
1 polymer ?
#
loop_
_entity_poly.entity_id
_entity_poly.type
_entity_poly.pdbx_seq_one_letter_code
_entity_poly.pdbx_strand_id
1 'polypeptide(L)' 'KFIVTAKNSKTLIPCGIPYIFGSVGSSDNDILPVDKMFGAGNVELIIDEAESIQLDEKTVKYKSGNMISY' A
#
# COMPACT_ATOMS: atom_id res chain seq x y z
N LYS A 1 -16.92 -0.23 4.14
CA LYS A 1 -15.78 -1.09 3.73
C LYS A 1 -14.66 -0.15 3.34
N PHE A 2 -13.48 -0.26 3.95
CA PHE A 2 -12.36 0.63 3.64
C PHE A 2 -11.48 0.00 2.57
N ILE A 3 -11.05 0.81 1.61
CA ILE A 3 -10.14 0.40 0.54
C ILE A 3 -8.87 1.22 0.68
N VAL A 4 -7.73 0.56 0.68
CA VAL A 4 -6.40 1.17 0.65
C VAL A 4 -5.77 0.78 -0.66
N THR A 5 -5.29 1.75 -1.42
CA THR A 5 -4.52 1.50 -2.65
C THR A 5 -3.04 1.79 -2.39
N ALA A 6 -2.17 0.85 -2.76
CA ALA A 6 -0.72 1.02 -2.74
C ALA A 6 -0.09 0.59 -4.07
N LYS A 7 0.95 1.27 -4.52
CA LYS A 7 1.65 0.90 -5.76
C LYS A 7 2.42 -0.43 -5.64
N ASN A 8 2.92 -0.75 -4.45
CA ASN A 8 3.77 -1.91 -4.19
C ASN A 8 3.11 -2.83 -3.16
N SER A 9 3.21 -4.15 -3.37
CA SER A 9 2.71 -5.16 -2.43
C SER A 9 3.54 -5.27 -1.15
N LYS A 10 4.82 -4.92 -1.22
CA LYS A 10 5.73 -4.87 -0.07
C LYS A 10 6.25 -3.45 0.09
N THR A 11 6.19 -2.94 1.31
CA THR A 11 6.78 -1.65 1.67
C THR A 11 7.67 -1.83 2.89
N LEU A 12 8.77 -1.09 2.94
CA LEU A 12 9.66 -1.08 4.08
C LEU A 12 9.16 -0.09 5.13
N ILE A 13 9.43 -0.36 6.41
CA ILE A 13 9.10 0.56 7.49
C ILE A 13 10.13 1.70 7.47
N PRO A 14 9.74 2.95 7.18
CA PRO A 14 10.72 4.03 6.95
C PRO A 14 11.67 4.28 8.11
N CYS A 15 11.23 4.02 9.35
CA CYS A 15 12.07 4.16 10.54
C CYS A 15 13.02 2.99 10.78
N GLY A 16 12.80 1.83 10.16
CA GLY A 16 13.69 0.67 10.24
C GLY A 16 14.80 0.67 9.19
N ILE A 17 14.62 1.40 8.08
CA ILE A 17 15.63 1.57 7.02
C ILE A 17 17.02 1.95 7.55
N PRO A 18 17.18 2.94 8.46
CA PRO A 18 18.48 3.30 9.00
C PRO A 18 19.17 2.17 9.76
N TYR A 19 18.40 1.20 10.27
CA TYR A 19 18.86 0.10 11.11
C TYR A 19 19.05 -1.22 10.36
N ILE A 20 18.79 -1.25 9.04
CA ILE A 20 18.96 -2.45 8.19
C ILE A 20 20.40 -3.00 8.28
N PHE A 21 21.40 -2.13 8.27
CA PHE A 21 22.81 -2.52 8.38
C PHE A 21 23.28 -2.78 9.83
N GLY A 22 22.39 -2.56 10.81
CA GLY A 22 22.66 -2.71 12.24
C GLY A 22 21.73 -3.72 12.88
N SER A 23 20.82 -3.23 13.74
CA SER A 23 19.96 -4.08 14.59
C SER A 23 18.89 -4.87 13.84
N VAL A 24 18.45 -4.41 12.66
CA VAL A 24 17.42 -5.11 11.86
C VAL A 24 18.03 -6.20 10.98
N GLY A 25 19.29 -6.03 10.58
CA GLY A 25 20.13 -7.05 9.95
C GLY A 25 19.83 -7.37 8.48
N SER A 26 18.59 -7.15 7.99
CA SER A 26 18.27 -7.23 6.57
C SER A 26 17.01 -6.43 6.23
N SER A 27 16.84 -6.09 4.95
CA SER A 27 15.62 -5.44 4.46
C SER A 27 14.38 -6.34 4.60
N ASP A 28 14.55 -7.67 4.61
CA ASP A 28 13.43 -8.61 4.72
C ASP A 28 12.76 -8.53 6.10
N ASN A 29 13.54 -8.20 7.13
CA ASN A 29 13.05 -8.00 8.50
C ASN A 29 12.36 -6.64 8.69
N ASP A 30 12.47 -5.74 7.71
CA ASP A 30 11.89 -4.40 7.72
C ASP A 30 10.63 -4.27 6.84
N ILE A 31 10.17 -5.40 6.26
CA ILE A 31 8.96 -5.42 5.44
C ILE A 31 7.74 -5.26 6.34
N LEU A 32 6.93 -4.24 6.07
CA LEU A 32 5.64 -4.04 6.71
C LEU A 32 4.68 -5.19 6.30
N PRO A 33 4.10 -5.96 7.24
CA PRO A 33 3.20 -7.07 6.93
C PRO A 33 1.77 -6.58 6.64
N VAL A 34 1.62 -5.85 5.54
CA VAL A 34 0.41 -5.13 5.13
C VAL A 34 -0.81 -6.06 5.00
N ASP A 35 -0.65 -7.19 4.31
CA ASP A 35 -1.72 -8.16 4.06
C ASP A 35 -2.32 -8.73 5.36
N LYS A 36 -1.46 -9.02 6.35
CA LYS A 36 -1.87 -9.61 7.63
C LYS A 36 -2.60 -8.58 8.50
N MET A 37 -2.17 -7.33 8.46
CA MET A 37 -2.80 -6.24 9.22
C MET A 37 -4.17 -5.85 8.64
N PHE A 38 -4.27 -5.69 7.33
CA PHE A 38 -5.52 -5.26 6.69
C PHE A 38 -6.57 -6.36 6.61
N GLY A 39 -6.16 -7.62 6.43
CA GLY A 39 -7.07 -8.77 6.51
C GLY A 39 -7.77 -8.90 7.88
N ALA A 40 -7.05 -8.60 8.97
CA ALA A 40 -7.64 -8.58 10.31
C ALA A 40 -8.60 -7.38 10.55
N GLY A 41 -8.43 -6.28 9.80
CA GLY A 41 -9.19 -5.04 9.95
C GLY A 41 -10.39 -4.87 9.02
N ASN A 42 -10.74 -5.88 8.21
CA ASN A 42 -11.77 -5.78 7.15
C ASN A 42 -11.50 -4.61 6.15
N VAL A 43 -10.21 -4.38 5.87
CA VAL A 43 -9.72 -3.40 4.90
C VAL A 43 -9.30 -4.15 3.64
N GLU A 44 -9.79 -3.71 2.49
CA GLU A 44 -9.37 -4.23 1.19
C GLU A 44 -8.12 -3.50 0.70
N LEU A 45 -7.08 -4.25 0.35
CA LEU A 45 -5.85 -3.71 -0.21
C LEU A 45 -5.84 -3.91 -1.73
N ILE A 46 -5.67 -2.83 -2.47
CA ILE A 46 -5.54 -2.84 -3.93
C ILE A 46 -4.10 -2.46 -4.28
N ILE A 47 -3.40 -3.38 -4.95
CA ILE A 47 -2.05 -3.13 -5.42
C ILE A 47 -2.10 -2.60 -6.85
N ASP A 48 -2.15 -1.28 -6.98
CA ASP A 48 -2.20 -0.60 -8.27
C ASP A 48 -1.67 0.84 -8.17
N GLU A 49 -1.25 1.39 -9.30
CA GLU A 49 -0.77 2.76 -9.42
C GLU A 49 -1.93 3.67 -9.84
N ALA A 50 -2.30 4.64 -8.99
CA ALA A 50 -3.29 5.66 -9.34
C ALA A 50 -2.71 6.59 -10.42
N GLU A 51 -3.35 6.62 -11.59
CA GLU A 51 -2.94 7.45 -12.74
C GLU A 51 -3.55 8.84 -12.66
N SER A 52 -4.83 8.95 -12.26
CA SER A 52 -5.52 10.23 -12.11
C SER A 52 -6.67 10.14 -11.10
N ILE A 53 -7.02 11.29 -10.52
CA ILE A 53 -8.14 11.43 -9.60
C ILE A 53 -9.11 12.47 -10.18
N GLN A 54 -10.34 12.05 -10.46
CA GLN A 54 -11.44 12.91 -10.86
C GLN A 54 -12.18 13.38 -9.61
N LEU A 55 -11.93 14.62 -9.17
CA LEU A 55 -12.52 15.16 -7.95
C LEU A 55 -14.03 15.40 -8.06
N ASP A 56 -14.50 15.83 -9.24
CA ASP A 56 -15.93 16.12 -9.47
C ASP A 56 -16.78 14.85 -9.44
N GLU A 57 -16.27 13.77 -10.04
CA GLU A 57 -16.91 12.46 -10.10
C GLU A 57 -16.59 11.60 -8.87
N LYS A 58 -15.63 12.04 -8.04
CA LYS A 58 -15.04 11.27 -6.94
C LYS A 58 -14.56 9.89 -7.37
N THR A 59 -13.85 9.83 -8.49
CA THR A 59 -13.33 8.60 -9.07
C THR A 59 -11.80 8.63 -9.10
N VAL A 60 -11.18 7.47 -8.94
CA VAL A 60 -9.75 7.24 -9.14
C VAL A 60 -9.60 6.28 -10.29
N LYS A 61 -8.79 6.66 -11.29
CA LYS A 61 -8.40 5.79 -12.40
C LYS A 61 -7.03 5.23 -12.15
N TYR A 62 -6.91 3.92 -12.26
CA TYR A 62 -5.65 3.20 -12.09
C TYR A 62 -4.99 2.87 -13.42
N LYS A 63 -3.70 2.61 -13.38
CA LYS A 63 -2.89 2.26 -14.55
C LYS A 63 -3.29 0.93 -15.19
N SER A 64 -3.85 0.01 -14.42
CA SER A 64 -4.45 -1.22 -14.96
C SER A 64 -5.71 -0.98 -15.81
N GLY A 65 -6.28 0.22 -15.79
CA GLY A 65 -7.55 0.56 -16.41
C GLY A 65 -8.75 0.41 -15.47
N ASN A 66 -8.55 -0.11 -14.25
CA ASN A 66 -9.61 -0.15 -13.24
C ASN A 66 -9.97 1.26 -12.76
N MET A 67 -11.23 1.43 -12.34
CA MET A 67 -11.74 2.67 -11.75
C MET A 67 -12.49 2.37 -10.45
N ILE A 68 -12.29 3.22 -9.44
CA ILE A 68 -12.96 3.12 -8.14
C ILE A 68 -13.50 4.49 -7.74
N SER A 69 -14.73 4.52 -7.26
CA SER A 69 -15.33 5.70 -6.65
C SER A 69 -15.15 5.73 -5.13
N TYR A 70 -15.08 6.92 -4.54
CA TYR A 70 -14.87 7.12 -3.10
C TYR A 70 -15.79 8.18 -2.47
#